data_AF-N0DZB1-F1
#
_entry.id   AF-N0DZB1-F1
#
_cell.length_a   1.000
_cell.length_b   1.000
_cell.length_c   1.000
_cell.angle_alpha   90.00
_cell.angle_beta   90.00
_cell.angle_gamma   90.00
#
_symmetry.space_group_name_H-M   'P 1'
#
loop_
_entity.id
_entity.type
_entity.pdbx_description
1 polymer ?
#
loop_
_entity_poly.entity_id
_entity_poly.type
_entity_poly.pdbx_seq_one_letter_code
_entity_poly.pdbx_strand_id
1 'polypeptide(L)'
;MSPDNPYVLKSYRYLRLVMVGLVVLLAASVLIELQQTGFGCWRTSISSYYWTPVRGIFVGALVAIGTCLIVLKGNTPVEDVLLNVAGALAPIVAFVPILDPKECQSTPWAASADGRANIFNNVGAFLLAGLVAVAVAWWVARREGRGRLSRADLIGLLVTIALVLAGIALFLWAREFFDRWAHYLAAIPLFLVLVAVMVVNAVSYARTEAAQKGREMGRAELANRYLAIAALTVALVVTLGLVTWLGHWRHGTFWLEVVVIAAFAVFWAVQTAELWGEDEGLRPDPEGVLAPQSKAGEVGTQ
;
A
#
# COMPACT_ATOMS: atom_id res chain seq x y z
N MET A 1 27.75 -16.45 13.41
CA MET A 1 27.28 -15.14 13.91
C MET A 1 25.76 -15.26 13.93
N SER A 2 25.16 -15.43 15.10
CA SER A 2 23.70 -15.38 15.26
C SER A 2 23.45 -14.73 16.61
N PRO A 3 22.59 -13.71 16.60
CA PRO A 3 21.33 -13.94 17.24
C PRO A 3 20.26 -13.78 16.19
N ASP A 4 19.70 -14.92 15.77
CA ASP A 4 18.32 -15.01 15.32
C ASP A 4 17.57 -14.27 16.40
N ASN A 5 17.18 -13.02 16.15
CA ASN A 5 16.40 -12.28 17.12
C ASN A 5 14.97 -12.71 16.85
N PRO A 6 14.43 -13.71 17.58
CA PRO A 6 13.13 -14.28 17.26
C PRO A 6 12.03 -13.21 17.32
N TYR A 7 12.28 -12.09 18.01
CA TYR A 7 11.36 -10.97 18.13
C TYR A 7 11.27 -10.12 16.85
N VAL A 8 12.39 -9.92 16.13
CA VAL A 8 12.38 -9.19 14.85
C VAL A 8 11.59 -9.98 13.81
N LEU A 9 11.91 -11.26 13.65
CA LEU A 9 11.24 -12.14 12.70
C LEU A 9 9.74 -12.29 12.99
N LYS A 10 9.36 -12.42 14.28
CA LYS A 10 7.95 -12.40 14.68
C LYS A 10 7.25 -11.10 14.31
N SER A 11 7.91 -9.95 14.46
CA SER A 11 7.34 -8.64 14.11
C SER A 11 7.01 -8.54 12.62
N TYR A 12 7.94 -8.95 11.75
CA TYR A 12 7.69 -8.98 10.29
C TYR A 12 6.53 -9.91 9.93
N ARG A 13 6.52 -11.13 10.48
CA ARG A 13 5.43 -12.08 10.23
C ARG A 13 4.08 -11.51 10.67
N TYR A 14 4.01 -10.91 11.86
CA TYR A 14 2.77 -10.32 12.36
C TYR A 14 2.32 -9.12 11.55
N LEU A 15 3.21 -8.23 11.13
CA LEU A 15 2.85 -7.09 10.29
C LEU A 15 2.20 -7.57 8.97
N ARG A 16 2.79 -8.58 8.32
CA ARG A 16 2.23 -9.15 7.08
C ARG A 16 0.90 -9.86 7.30
N LEU A 17 0.80 -10.69 8.35
CA LEU A 17 -0.44 -11.41 8.69
C LEU A 17 -1.56 -10.47 9.12
N VAL A 18 -1.26 -9.40 9.85
CA VAL A 18 -2.25 -8.40 10.26
C VAL A 18 -2.83 -7.71 9.03
N MET A 19 -2.03 -7.37 8.01
CA MET A 19 -2.59 -6.80 6.78
C MET A 19 -3.58 -7.75 6.08
N VAL A 20 -3.28 -9.05 6.02
CA VAL A 20 -4.23 -10.07 5.52
C VAL A 20 -5.48 -10.13 6.41
N GLY A 21 -5.30 -10.16 7.73
CA GLY A 21 -6.39 -10.17 8.70
C GLY A 21 -7.30 -8.94 8.61
N LEU A 22 -6.74 -7.75 8.35
CA LEU A 22 -7.49 -6.51 8.15
C LEU A 22 -8.33 -6.53 6.87
N VAL A 23 -7.83 -7.18 5.81
CA VAL A 23 -8.64 -7.42 4.59
C VAL A 23 -9.80 -8.36 4.89
N VAL A 24 -9.57 -9.44 5.63
CA VAL A 24 -10.64 -10.37 6.05
C VAL A 24 -11.66 -9.65 6.94
N LEU A 25 -11.20 -8.81 7.86
CA LEU A 25 -12.07 -8.00 8.73
C LEU A 25 -12.94 -7.04 7.92
N LEU A 26 -12.37 -6.35 6.92
CA LEU A 26 -13.11 -5.48 6.01
C LEU A 26 -14.15 -6.27 5.22
N ALA A 27 -13.78 -7.42 4.64
CA ALA A 27 -14.70 -8.28 3.91
C ALA A 27 -15.85 -8.77 4.80
N ALA A 28 -15.56 -9.21 6.02
CA ALA A 28 -16.57 -9.62 6.99
C ALA A 28 -17.54 -8.47 7.34
N SER A 29 -17.01 -7.27 7.58
CA SER A 29 -17.84 -6.08 7.86
C SER A 29 -18.76 -5.73 6.70
N VAL A 30 -18.26 -5.81 5.45
CA VAL A 30 -19.09 -5.60 4.24
C VAL A 30 -20.17 -6.68 4.13
N LEU A 31 -19.83 -7.96 4.32
CA LEU A 31 -20.80 -9.06 4.26
C LEU A 31 -21.91 -8.94 5.31
N ILE A 32 -21.58 -8.49 6.52
CA ILE A 32 -22.57 -8.24 7.57
C ILE A 32 -23.53 -7.13 7.15
N GLU A 33 -23.03 -6.02 6.59
CA GLU A 33 -23.88 -4.92 6.08
C GLU A 33 -24.77 -5.41 4.93
N LEU A 34 -24.22 -6.20 3.99
CA LEU A 34 -24.98 -6.82 2.90
C LEU A 34 -26.12 -7.70 3.38
N GLN A 35 -25.89 -8.47 4.45
CA GLN A 35 -26.92 -9.30 5.05
C GLN A 35 -28.03 -8.45 5.69
N GLN A 36 -27.70 -7.30 6.26
CA GLN A 36 -28.65 -6.39 6.90
C GLN A 36 -29.49 -5.59 5.89
N THR A 37 -28.91 -5.19 4.75
CA THR A 37 -29.65 -4.49 3.68
C THR A 37 -30.41 -5.44 2.76
N GLY A 38 -30.12 -6.74 2.83
CA GLY A 38 -30.60 -7.76 1.91
C GLY A 38 -29.75 -7.80 0.62
N PHE A 39 -29.54 -9.01 0.09
CA PHE A 39 -28.67 -9.26 -1.07
C PHE A 39 -29.10 -8.55 -2.38
N GLY A 40 -30.28 -7.93 -2.43
CA GLY A 40 -30.72 -7.12 -3.57
C GLY A 40 -30.24 -5.66 -3.51
N CYS A 41 -29.59 -5.25 -2.41
CA CYS A 41 -29.21 -3.86 -2.20
C CYS A 41 -27.77 -3.74 -1.65
N TRP A 42 -26.81 -3.68 -2.56
CA TRP A 42 -25.39 -3.46 -2.25
C TRP A 42 -24.82 -2.21 -2.93
N ARG A 43 -23.78 -1.64 -2.32
CA ARG A 43 -23.12 -0.40 -2.77
C ARG A 43 -22.26 -0.61 -4.03
N THR A 44 -22.07 0.43 -4.84
CA THR A 44 -21.37 0.33 -6.13
C THR A 44 -19.84 0.32 -6.05
N SER A 45 -19.29 0.64 -4.88
CA SER A 45 -17.86 0.54 -4.56
C SER A 45 -17.65 0.14 -3.09
N ILE A 46 -16.52 -0.49 -2.77
CA ILE A 46 -16.03 -0.67 -1.40
C ILE A 46 -15.90 0.69 -0.73
N SER A 47 -15.40 1.70 -1.44
CA SER A 47 -15.23 3.06 -0.92
C SER A 47 -16.55 3.73 -0.51
N SER A 48 -17.68 3.41 -1.15
CA SER A 48 -19.01 3.89 -0.72
C SER A 48 -19.50 3.30 0.60
N TYR A 49 -18.93 2.19 1.10
CA TYR A 49 -19.23 1.68 2.44
C TYR A 49 -18.73 2.59 3.57
N TYR A 50 -17.97 3.64 3.25
CA TYR A 50 -17.75 4.75 4.18
C TYR A 50 -19.07 5.36 4.69
N TRP A 51 -20.10 5.36 3.84
CA TRP A 51 -21.42 5.90 4.15
C TRP A 51 -22.36 4.83 4.72
N THR A 52 -21.83 3.85 5.45
CA THR A 52 -22.63 2.84 6.17
C THR A 52 -21.98 2.54 7.53
N PRO A 53 -22.56 1.66 8.38
CA PRO A 53 -21.91 1.21 9.62
C PRO A 53 -20.50 0.63 9.43
N VAL A 54 -20.13 0.22 8.21
CA VAL A 54 -18.80 -0.32 7.86
C VAL A 54 -17.69 0.73 7.97
N ARG A 55 -18.04 2.04 8.02
CA ARG A 55 -17.09 3.16 8.08
C ARG A 55 -15.95 2.97 9.07
N GLY A 56 -16.24 2.51 10.28
CA GLY A 56 -15.23 2.33 11.33
C GLY A 56 -14.16 1.32 10.94
N ILE A 57 -14.59 0.17 10.39
CA ILE A 57 -13.68 -0.88 9.90
C ILE A 57 -12.94 -0.43 8.64
N PHE A 58 -13.61 0.24 7.70
CA PHE A 58 -12.98 0.77 6.50
C PHE A 58 -11.84 1.74 6.84
N VAL A 59 -12.10 2.74 7.69
CA VAL A 59 -11.09 3.72 8.09
C VAL A 59 -9.98 3.06 8.91
N GLY A 60 -10.34 2.24 9.91
CA GLY A 60 -9.36 1.57 10.77
C GLY A 60 -8.44 0.63 9.99
N ALA A 61 -8.98 -0.16 9.06
CA ALA A 61 -8.20 -1.08 8.25
C ALA A 61 -7.21 -0.35 7.34
N LEU A 62 -7.63 0.71 6.65
CA LEU A 62 -6.75 1.47 5.76
C LEU A 62 -5.63 2.21 6.51
N VAL A 63 -5.93 2.81 7.67
CA VAL A 63 -4.91 3.46 8.50
C VAL A 63 -3.92 2.44 9.05
N ALA A 64 -4.41 1.29 9.54
CA ALA A 64 -3.55 0.24 10.09
C ALA A 64 -2.71 -0.43 9.00
N ILE A 65 -3.29 -0.73 7.83
CA ILE A 65 -2.55 -1.20 6.64
C ILE A 65 -1.50 -0.17 6.25
N GLY A 66 -1.85 1.11 6.13
CA GLY A 66 -0.91 2.15 5.74
C GLY A 66 0.27 2.27 6.71
N THR A 67 0.00 2.16 8.02
CA THR A 67 1.04 2.11 9.06
C THR A 67 1.92 0.87 8.91
N CYS A 68 1.34 -0.31 8.68
CA CYS A 68 2.12 -1.54 8.47
C CYS A 68 3.03 -1.41 7.24
N LEU A 69 2.55 -0.80 6.16
CA LEU A 69 3.33 -0.59 4.94
C LEU A 69 4.52 0.35 5.18
N ILE A 70 4.37 1.41 5.99
CA ILE A 70 5.48 2.32 6.34
C ILE A 70 6.51 1.62 7.23
N VAL A 71 6.04 0.81 8.19
CA VAL A 71 6.93 0.16 9.18
C VAL A 71 7.66 -1.06 8.59
N LEU A 72 7.06 -1.75 7.63
CA LEU A 72 7.66 -2.91 7.00
C LEU A 72 8.83 -2.50 6.10
N LYS A 73 10.02 -3.01 6.40
CA LYS A 73 11.17 -2.87 5.52
C LYS A 73 10.96 -3.70 4.24
N GLY A 74 11.20 -3.07 3.09
CA GLY A 74 11.27 -3.76 1.80
C GLY A 74 12.58 -4.54 1.62
N ASN A 75 12.58 -5.54 0.74
CA ASN A 75 13.79 -6.29 0.35
C ASN A 75 14.76 -5.45 -0.48
N THR A 76 14.28 -4.36 -1.07
CA THR A 76 15.10 -3.43 -1.86
C THR A 76 14.77 -1.98 -1.47
N PRO A 77 15.69 -1.02 -1.68
CA PRO A 77 15.41 0.39 -1.44
C PRO A 77 14.22 0.92 -2.23
N VAL A 78 13.98 0.37 -3.43
CA VAL A 78 12.83 0.76 -4.27
C VAL A 78 11.53 0.26 -3.67
N GLU A 79 11.48 -1.00 -3.22
CA GLU A 79 10.33 -1.56 -2.52
C GLU A 79 10.00 -0.73 -1.27
N ASP A 80 11.01 -0.35 -0.50
CA ASP A 80 10.87 0.47 0.71
C ASP A 80 10.21 1.82 0.43
N VAL A 81 10.64 2.53 -0.61
CA VAL A 81 10.02 3.80 -1.01
C VAL A 81 8.58 3.60 -1.49
N LEU A 82 8.32 2.57 -2.29
CA LEU A 82 6.97 2.27 -2.78
C LEU A 82 6.01 1.93 -1.63
N LEU A 83 6.43 1.11 -0.67
CA LEU A 83 5.63 0.78 0.51
C LEU A 83 5.33 2.03 1.36
N ASN A 84 6.32 2.90 1.58
CA ASN A 84 6.12 4.17 2.27
C ASN A 84 5.13 5.09 1.55
N VAL A 85 5.21 5.20 0.22
CA VAL A 85 4.25 5.97 -0.58
C VAL A 85 2.85 5.37 -0.45
N ALA A 86 2.70 4.06 -0.62
CA ALA A 86 1.41 3.39 -0.46
C ALA A 86 0.83 3.61 0.95
N GLY A 87 1.68 3.51 1.97
CA GLY A 87 1.27 3.70 3.35
C GLY A 87 0.86 5.14 3.69
N ALA A 88 1.43 6.15 3.00
CA ALA A 88 1.00 7.53 3.13
C ALA A 88 -0.31 7.84 2.38
N LEU A 89 -0.58 7.15 1.26
CA LEU A 89 -1.79 7.34 0.47
C LEU A 89 -3.03 6.66 1.09
N ALA A 90 -2.87 5.50 1.74
CA ALA A 90 -3.99 4.75 2.29
C ALA A 90 -4.85 5.53 3.33
N PRO A 91 -4.27 6.27 4.29
CA PRO A 91 -5.04 7.13 5.19
C PRO A 91 -5.81 8.25 4.47
N ILE A 92 -5.30 8.79 3.36
CA ILE A 92 -6.04 9.80 2.57
C ILE A 92 -7.30 9.17 1.95
N VAL A 93 -7.21 7.95 1.41
CA VAL A 93 -8.37 7.18 0.93
C VAL A 93 -9.40 6.98 2.04
N ALA A 94 -8.93 6.75 3.28
CA ALA A 94 -9.79 6.56 4.45
C ALA A 94 -10.45 7.87 4.94
N PHE A 95 -9.71 8.97 4.98
CA PHE A 95 -10.17 10.22 5.59
C PHE A 95 -10.95 11.11 4.63
N VAL A 96 -10.74 10.96 3.32
CA VAL A 96 -11.49 11.66 2.29
C VAL A 96 -12.44 10.66 1.62
N PRO A 97 -13.73 10.64 1.99
CA PRO A 97 -14.69 9.76 1.34
C PRO A 97 -15.00 10.23 -0.08
N ILE A 98 -15.45 9.30 -0.93
CA ILE A 98 -16.14 9.69 -2.17
C ILE A 98 -17.43 10.42 -1.84
N LEU A 99 -17.92 11.25 -2.77
CA LEU A 99 -19.24 11.87 -2.64
C LEU A 99 -20.30 10.80 -2.40
N ASP A 100 -21.17 11.02 -1.40
CA ASP A 100 -22.20 10.05 -1.05
C ASP A 100 -23.08 9.75 -2.28
N PRO A 101 -23.06 8.52 -2.81
CA PRO A 101 -23.86 8.16 -3.97
C PRO A 101 -25.36 8.04 -3.64
N LYS A 102 -25.76 8.24 -2.36
CA LYS A 102 -27.14 8.12 -1.86
C LYS A 102 -27.75 6.75 -2.14
N GLU A 103 -26.91 5.73 -2.03
CA GLU A 103 -27.30 4.34 -2.19
C GLU A 103 -27.83 3.76 -0.87
N CYS A 104 -28.33 2.53 -0.92
CA CYS A 104 -28.92 1.90 0.26
C CYS A 104 -27.92 1.59 1.37
N GLN A 105 -28.44 1.59 2.59
CA GLN A 105 -27.71 1.36 3.84
C GLN A 105 -28.68 0.77 4.86
N SER A 106 -28.14 -0.02 5.79
CA SER A 106 -28.92 -0.65 6.86
C SER A 106 -29.54 0.37 7.82
N THR A 107 -28.92 1.56 7.95
CA THR A 107 -29.40 2.64 8.82
C THR A 107 -29.19 4.01 8.17
N PRO A 108 -30.01 5.03 8.50
CA PRO A 108 -29.80 6.41 8.03
C PRO A 108 -28.55 7.09 8.62
N TRP A 109 -27.83 6.42 9.53
CA TRP A 109 -26.81 6.97 10.42
C TRP A 109 -25.66 7.69 9.70
N ALA A 110 -25.22 7.19 8.54
CA ALA A 110 -24.09 7.81 7.85
C ALA A 110 -24.47 9.05 7.04
N ALA A 111 -25.74 9.22 6.68
CA ALA A 111 -26.22 10.35 5.88
C ALA A 111 -26.26 11.69 6.65
N SER A 112 -26.15 11.67 7.98
CA SER A 112 -26.13 12.87 8.83
C SER A 112 -24.73 13.36 9.19
N ALA A 113 -23.67 12.62 8.82
CA ALA A 113 -22.30 13.00 9.13
C ALA A 113 -21.79 14.08 8.17
N ASP A 114 -21.40 15.25 8.70
CA ASP A 114 -20.76 16.30 7.91
C ASP A 114 -19.39 15.82 7.40
N GLY A 115 -19.34 15.42 6.13
CA GLY A 115 -18.13 14.96 5.47
C GLY A 115 -17.02 16.01 5.47
N ARG A 116 -17.35 17.30 5.32
CA ARG A 116 -16.37 18.38 5.27
C ARG A 116 -15.70 18.59 6.62
N ALA A 117 -16.47 18.58 7.70
CA ALA A 117 -15.94 18.67 9.06
C ALA A 117 -15.00 17.49 9.38
N ASN A 118 -15.40 16.27 8.97
CA ASN A 118 -14.57 15.07 9.12
C ASN A 118 -13.26 15.15 8.33
N ILE A 119 -13.32 15.58 7.07
CA ILE A 119 -12.12 15.78 6.23
C ILE A 119 -11.22 16.82 6.89
N PHE A 120 -11.77 17.96 7.33
CA PHE A 120 -10.99 19.02 7.97
C PHE A 120 -10.23 18.52 9.21
N ASN A 121 -10.94 17.84 10.12
CA ASN A 121 -10.34 17.32 11.34
C ASN A 121 -9.30 16.21 11.05
N ASN A 122 -9.70 15.18 10.30
CA ASN A 122 -8.89 13.97 10.16
C ASN A 122 -7.67 14.19 9.25
N VAL A 123 -7.85 14.87 8.12
CA VAL A 123 -6.72 15.19 7.23
C VAL A 123 -5.82 16.24 7.87
N GLY A 124 -6.38 17.25 8.56
CA GLY A 124 -5.58 18.22 9.31
C GLY A 124 -4.68 17.55 10.35
N ALA A 125 -5.25 16.66 11.17
CA ALA A 125 -4.50 15.86 12.13
C ALA A 125 -3.45 14.95 11.46
N PHE A 126 -3.80 14.31 10.34
CA PHE A 126 -2.89 13.44 9.60
C PHE A 126 -1.70 14.21 9.01
N LEU A 127 -1.92 15.39 8.43
CA LEU A 127 -0.84 16.23 7.89
C LEU A 127 0.09 16.75 9.00
N LEU A 128 -0.47 17.12 10.17
CA LEU A 128 0.35 17.46 11.34
C LEU A 128 1.20 16.27 11.80
N ALA A 129 0.61 15.08 11.88
CA ALA A 129 1.34 13.86 12.19
C ALA A 129 2.42 13.56 11.14
N GLY A 130 2.15 13.83 9.86
CA GLY A 130 3.11 13.72 8.76
C GLY A 130 4.32 14.64 8.92
N LEU A 131 4.13 15.89 9.34
CA LEU A 131 5.23 16.81 9.65
C LEU A 131 6.09 16.29 10.80
N VAL A 132 5.46 15.76 11.85
CA VAL A 132 6.18 15.13 12.97
C VAL A 132 6.93 13.88 12.49
N ALA A 133 6.31 13.05 11.66
CA ALA A 133 6.92 11.84 11.11
C ALA A 133 8.15 12.17 10.25
N VAL A 134 8.12 13.23 9.44
CA VAL A 134 9.28 13.73 8.69
C VAL A 134 10.43 14.10 9.63
N ALA A 135 10.14 14.84 10.71
CA ALA A 135 11.15 15.25 11.68
C ALA A 135 11.77 14.04 12.42
N VAL A 136 10.92 13.07 12.81
CA VAL A 136 11.35 11.82 13.44
C VAL A 136 12.18 10.98 12.47
N ALA A 137 11.72 10.77 11.24
CA ALA A 137 12.44 10.00 10.23
C ALA A 137 13.82 10.59 9.93
N TRP A 138 13.91 11.92 9.79
CA TRP A 138 15.19 12.62 9.65
C TRP A 138 16.10 12.41 10.87
N TRP A 139 15.55 12.51 12.08
CA TRP A 139 16.31 12.32 13.32
C TRP A 139 16.85 10.88 13.45
N VAL A 140 16.01 9.87 13.17
CA VAL A 140 16.40 8.46 13.19
C VAL A 140 17.48 8.19 12.15
N ALA A 141 17.27 8.61 10.89
CA ALA A 141 18.23 8.39 9.81
C ALA A 141 19.59 9.02 10.12
N ARG A 142 19.62 10.22 10.73
CA ARG A 142 20.88 10.83 11.18
C ARG A 142 21.52 10.09 12.34
N ARG A 143 20.75 9.57 13.29
CA ARG A 143 21.27 8.82 14.45
C ARG A 143 21.91 7.51 13.99
N GLU A 144 21.25 6.77 13.13
CA GLU A 144 21.73 5.48 12.60
C GLU A 144 22.95 5.68 11.69
N GLY A 145 22.90 6.66 10.79
CA GLY A 145 24.02 7.01 9.91
C GLY A 145 25.16 7.81 10.57
N ARG A 146 25.17 7.93 11.91
CA ARG A 146 26.16 8.71 12.69
C ARG A 146 26.40 10.12 12.13
N GLY A 147 25.33 10.78 11.71
CA GLY A 147 25.30 12.14 11.17
C GLY A 147 25.25 12.24 9.64
N ARG A 148 25.49 11.14 8.91
CA ARG A 148 25.45 11.08 7.44
C ARG A 148 24.18 10.35 6.98
N LEU A 149 23.51 10.89 5.96
CA LEU A 149 22.34 10.24 5.36
C LEU A 149 22.79 9.38 4.18
N SER A 150 22.28 8.17 4.07
CA SER A 150 22.47 7.37 2.86
C SER A 150 21.64 7.95 1.70
N ARG A 151 21.94 7.52 0.46
CA ARG A 151 21.12 7.93 -0.70
C ARG A 151 19.67 7.47 -0.57
N ALA A 152 19.44 6.29 0.02
CA ALA A 152 18.10 5.77 0.23
C ALA A 152 17.34 6.61 1.26
N ASP A 153 17.97 6.98 2.38
CA ASP A 153 17.35 7.83 3.41
C ASP A 153 16.98 9.19 2.85
N LEU A 154 17.85 9.77 2.03
CA LEU A 154 17.61 11.06 1.39
C LEU A 154 16.41 10.98 0.43
N ILE A 155 16.35 9.96 -0.43
CA ILE A 155 15.23 9.76 -1.36
C ILE A 155 13.92 9.56 -0.59
N GLY A 156 13.92 8.69 0.41
CA GLY A 156 12.74 8.43 1.25
C GLY A 156 12.25 9.72 1.91
N LEU A 157 13.14 10.48 2.55
CA LEU A 157 12.80 11.73 3.20
C LEU A 157 12.26 12.78 2.22
N LEU A 158 12.89 12.94 1.05
CA LEU A 158 12.42 13.87 0.02
C LEU A 158 11.03 13.49 -0.51
N VAL A 159 10.78 12.20 -0.73
CA VAL A 159 9.46 11.72 -1.16
C VAL A 159 8.40 11.98 -0.08
N THR A 160 8.69 11.68 1.19
CA THR A 160 7.76 11.95 2.29
C THR A 160 7.49 13.45 2.43
N ILE A 161 8.52 14.29 2.38
CA ILE A 161 8.37 15.75 2.41
C ILE A 161 7.49 16.23 1.25
N ALA A 162 7.76 15.75 0.03
CA ALA A 162 6.99 16.12 -1.15
C ALA A 162 5.50 15.75 -1.00
N LEU A 163 5.20 14.55 -0.51
CA LEU A 163 3.82 14.11 -0.27
C LEU A 163 3.12 14.96 0.80
N VAL A 164 3.79 15.23 1.92
CA VAL A 164 3.22 16.04 3.00
C VAL A 164 2.99 17.49 2.55
N LEU A 165 3.97 18.10 1.87
CA LEU A 165 3.84 19.46 1.36
C LEU A 165 2.78 19.57 0.26
N ALA A 166 2.70 18.60 -0.65
CA ALA A 166 1.64 18.56 -1.66
C ALA A 166 0.26 18.41 -1.00
N GLY A 167 0.14 17.55 0.01
CA GLY A 167 -1.08 17.38 0.79
C GLY A 167 -1.51 18.67 1.49
N ILE A 168 -0.59 19.33 2.22
CA ILE A 168 -0.82 20.63 2.85
C ILE A 168 -1.22 21.66 1.80
N ALA A 169 -0.53 21.70 0.67
CA ALA A 169 -0.77 22.71 -0.34
C ALA A 169 -2.17 22.59 -0.96
N LEU A 170 -2.56 21.37 -1.34
CA LEU A 170 -3.90 21.12 -1.86
C LEU A 170 -4.97 21.36 -0.80
N PHE A 171 -4.72 20.97 0.45
CA PHE A 171 -5.68 21.11 1.55
C PHE A 171 -5.94 22.56 1.96
N LEU A 172 -4.92 23.42 1.95
CA LEU A 172 -5.02 24.82 2.36
C LEU A 172 -5.38 25.76 1.20
N TRP A 173 -4.77 25.59 0.02
CA TRP A 173 -4.92 26.52 -1.10
C TRP A 173 -5.89 26.04 -2.19
N ALA A 174 -6.22 24.75 -2.25
CA ALA A 174 -7.12 24.19 -3.25
C ALA A 174 -8.26 23.37 -2.60
N ARG A 175 -8.85 23.90 -1.52
CA ARG A 175 -9.75 23.13 -0.64
C ARG A 175 -10.93 22.45 -1.36
N GLU A 176 -11.62 23.16 -2.25
CA GLU A 176 -12.75 22.58 -2.99
C GLU A 176 -12.32 21.44 -3.93
N PHE A 177 -11.15 21.60 -4.56
CA PHE A 177 -10.55 20.57 -5.39
C PHE A 177 -10.15 19.37 -4.54
N PHE A 178 -9.52 19.60 -3.38
CA PHE A 178 -9.13 18.56 -2.44
C PHE A 178 -10.32 17.74 -1.97
N ASP A 179 -11.38 18.39 -1.47
CA ASP A 179 -12.58 17.70 -0.98
C ASP A 179 -13.26 16.84 -2.06
N ARG A 180 -13.14 17.23 -3.34
CA ARG A 180 -13.73 16.50 -4.47
C ARG A 180 -12.84 15.37 -5.00
N TRP A 181 -11.53 15.58 -5.06
CA TRP A 181 -10.62 14.73 -5.85
C TRP A 181 -9.58 13.98 -5.03
N ALA A 182 -9.30 14.36 -3.78
CA ALA A 182 -8.20 13.77 -3.02
C ALA A 182 -8.36 12.26 -2.80
N HIS A 183 -9.59 11.75 -2.68
CA HIS A 183 -9.84 10.31 -2.65
C HIS A 183 -9.27 9.61 -3.90
N TYR A 184 -9.64 10.07 -5.10
CA TYR A 184 -9.20 9.48 -6.36
C TYR A 184 -7.71 9.69 -6.61
N LEU A 185 -7.19 10.87 -6.26
CA LEU A 185 -5.75 11.19 -6.34
C LEU A 185 -4.91 10.35 -5.38
N ALA A 186 -5.50 9.75 -4.34
CA ALA A 186 -4.81 8.79 -3.48
C ALA A 186 -5.04 7.34 -3.90
N ALA A 187 -6.27 6.95 -4.21
CA ALA A 187 -6.64 5.57 -4.53
C ALA A 187 -6.01 5.07 -5.83
N ILE A 188 -6.00 5.88 -6.88
CA ILE A 188 -5.44 5.46 -8.18
C ILE A 188 -3.92 5.25 -8.07
N PRO A 189 -3.12 6.21 -7.55
CA PRO A 189 -1.70 5.97 -7.35
C PRO A 189 -1.41 4.86 -6.35
N LEU A 190 -2.22 4.69 -5.29
CA LEU A 190 -2.07 3.56 -4.37
C LEU A 190 -2.13 2.23 -5.13
N PHE A 191 -3.11 2.02 -6.00
CA PHE A 191 -3.21 0.79 -6.80
C PHE A 191 -2.02 0.60 -7.74
N LEU A 192 -1.58 1.67 -8.42
CA LEU A 192 -0.40 1.61 -9.30
C LEU A 192 0.86 1.24 -8.52
N VAL A 193 1.05 1.81 -7.32
CA VAL A 193 2.17 1.52 -6.44
C VAL A 193 2.11 0.08 -5.93
N LEU A 194 0.94 -0.45 -5.57
CA LEU A 194 0.80 -1.85 -5.17
C LEU A 194 1.20 -2.82 -6.31
N VAL A 195 0.79 -2.55 -7.55
CA VAL A 195 1.24 -3.33 -8.71
C VAL A 195 2.75 -3.20 -8.90
N ALA A 196 3.30 -1.99 -8.74
CA ALA A 196 4.75 -1.78 -8.82
C ALA A 196 5.52 -2.58 -7.75
N VAL A 197 5.01 -2.65 -6.52
CA VAL A 197 5.58 -3.48 -5.44
C VAL A 197 5.60 -4.96 -5.83
N MET A 198 4.51 -5.47 -6.43
CA MET A 198 4.46 -6.86 -6.91
C MET A 198 5.51 -7.13 -7.99
N VAL A 199 5.69 -6.20 -8.94
CA VAL A 199 6.70 -6.32 -10.00
C VAL A 199 8.12 -6.23 -9.45
N VAL A 200 8.40 -5.29 -8.53
CA VAL A 200 9.69 -5.18 -7.86
C VAL A 200 10.01 -6.46 -7.08
N ASN A 201 9.01 -7.05 -6.41
CA ASN A 201 9.18 -8.35 -5.75
C ASN A 201 9.45 -9.49 -6.73
N ALA A 202 8.81 -9.50 -7.90
CA ALA A 202 9.10 -10.49 -8.93
C ALA A 202 10.54 -10.41 -9.41
N VAL A 203 11.07 -9.20 -9.62
CA VAL A 203 12.47 -8.99 -10.04
C VAL A 203 13.43 -9.33 -8.89
N SER A 204 13.16 -8.86 -7.68
CA SER A 204 13.99 -9.15 -6.49
C SER A 204 14.07 -10.66 -6.24
N TYR A 205 12.94 -11.36 -6.27
CA TYR A 205 12.89 -12.81 -6.11
C TYR A 205 13.70 -13.52 -7.20
N ALA A 206 13.53 -13.13 -8.48
CA ALA A 206 14.27 -13.71 -9.59
C ALA A 206 15.79 -13.52 -9.47
N ARG A 207 16.24 -12.34 -9.01
CA ARG A 207 17.67 -12.05 -8.78
C ARG A 207 18.25 -12.91 -7.67
N THR A 208 17.56 -12.99 -6.53
CA THR A 208 18.01 -13.82 -5.39
C THR A 208 18.10 -15.29 -5.79
N GLU A 209 17.08 -15.83 -6.47
CA GLU A 209 17.07 -17.21 -6.97
C GLU A 209 18.22 -17.51 -7.95
N ALA A 210 18.49 -16.59 -8.88
CA ALA A 210 19.57 -16.75 -9.86
C ALA A 210 20.95 -16.75 -9.19
N ALA A 211 21.17 -15.80 -8.28
CA ALA A 211 22.42 -15.66 -7.54
C ALA A 211 22.70 -16.88 -6.63
N GLN A 212 21.69 -17.42 -5.95
CA GLN A 212 21.83 -18.67 -5.17
C GLN A 212 22.24 -19.87 -6.03
N LYS A 213 21.89 -19.86 -7.32
CA LYS A 213 22.28 -20.89 -8.30
C LYS A 213 23.61 -20.58 -9.00
N GLY A 214 24.28 -19.48 -8.65
CA GLY A 214 25.52 -19.02 -9.27
C GLY A 214 25.34 -18.62 -10.74
N ARG A 215 24.18 -18.05 -11.10
CA ARG A 215 23.83 -17.69 -12.49
C ARG A 215 23.31 -16.26 -12.56
N GLU A 216 23.43 -15.66 -13.73
CA GLU A 216 22.76 -14.39 -14.02
C GLU A 216 21.24 -14.60 -14.22
N MET A 217 20.46 -13.59 -13.85
CA MET A 217 19.00 -13.61 -14.00
C MET A 217 18.59 -13.64 -15.48
N GLY A 218 17.94 -14.73 -15.89
CA GLY A 218 17.33 -14.87 -17.21
C GLY A 218 15.84 -14.52 -17.22
N ARG A 219 15.20 -14.74 -18.39
CA ARG A 219 13.75 -14.54 -18.56
C ARG A 219 12.91 -15.60 -17.83
N ALA A 220 13.47 -16.80 -17.63
CA ALA A 220 12.76 -17.89 -16.99
C ALA A 220 12.53 -17.62 -15.49
N GLU A 221 13.51 -17.03 -14.80
CA GLU A 221 13.44 -16.68 -13.39
C GLU A 221 12.43 -15.56 -13.11
N LEU A 222 12.19 -14.69 -14.09
CA LEU A 222 11.18 -13.64 -14.01
C LEU A 222 9.75 -14.22 -14.05
N ALA A 223 9.56 -15.40 -14.64
CA ALA A 223 8.27 -16.11 -14.65
C ALA A 223 8.00 -16.80 -13.31
N ASN A 224 7.83 -15.99 -12.27
CA ASN A 224 7.60 -16.44 -10.90
C ASN A 224 6.22 -16.00 -10.36
N ARG A 225 5.91 -16.46 -9.14
CA ARG A 225 4.62 -16.24 -8.49
C ARG A 225 4.24 -14.76 -8.32
N TYR A 226 5.20 -13.86 -8.11
CA TYR A 226 4.90 -12.44 -7.96
C TYR A 226 4.56 -11.80 -9.30
N LEU A 227 5.26 -12.17 -10.37
CA LEU A 227 4.91 -11.72 -11.71
C LEU A 227 3.52 -12.25 -12.10
N ALA A 228 3.21 -13.50 -11.76
CA ALA A 228 1.90 -14.09 -12.02
C ALA A 228 0.78 -13.31 -11.29
N ILE A 229 0.98 -12.96 -10.02
CA ILE A 229 0.04 -12.12 -9.25
C ILE A 229 -0.11 -10.74 -9.90
N ALA A 230 1.00 -10.08 -10.25
CA ALA A 230 0.98 -8.76 -10.89
C ALA A 230 0.25 -8.79 -12.24
N ALA A 231 0.61 -9.73 -13.11
CA ALA A 231 0.04 -9.89 -14.44
C ALA A 231 -1.45 -10.22 -14.37
N LEU A 232 -1.85 -11.14 -13.49
CA LEU A 232 -3.27 -11.47 -13.27
C LEU A 232 -4.04 -10.26 -12.76
N THR A 233 -3.48 -9.51 -11.79
CA THR A 233 -4.10 -8.30 -11.26
C THR A 233 -4.33 -7.27 -12.36
N VAL A 234 -3.31 -6.98 -13.17
CA VAL A 234 -3.41 -6.04 -14.29
C VAL A 234 -4.43 -6.53 -15.31
N ALA A 235 -4.39 -7.80 -15.70
CA ALA A 235 -5.31 -8.38 -16.67
C ALA A 235 -6.77 -8.28 -16.19
N LEU A 236 -7.04 -8.62 -14.92
CA LEU A 236 -8.37 -8.51 -14.33
C LEU A 236 -8.83 -7.06 -14.21
N VAL A 237 -7.98 -6.15 -13.73
CA VAL A 237 -8.32 -4.72 -13.60
C VAL A 237 -8.64 -4.10 -14.96
N VAL A 238 -7.82 -4.39 -15.99
CA VAL A 238 -8.07 -3.88 -17.35
C VAL A 238 -9.34 -4.48 -17.92
N THR A 239 -9.54 -5.79 -17.80
CA THR A 239 -10.73 -6.48 -18.32
C THR A 239 -12.00 -5.98 -17.63
N LEU A 240 -12.03 -5.96 -16.29
CA LEU A 240 -13.17 -5.45 -15.53
C LEU A 240 -13.40 -3.97 -15.79
N GLY A 241 -12.34 -3.16 -15.89
CA GLY A 241 -12.44 -1.74 -16.25
C GLY A 241 -13.09 -1.54 -17.62
N LEU A 242 -12.67 -2.29 -18.64
CA LEU A 242 -13.24 -2.24 -19.98
C LEU A 242 -14.71 -2.71 -20.00
N VAL A 243 -15.02 -3.83 -19.34
CA VAL A 243 -16.40 -4.34 -19.23
C VAL A 243 -17.29 -3.32 -18.51
N THR A 244 -16.79 -2.70 -17.44
CA THR A 244 -17.50 -1.66 -16.69
C THR A 244 -17.78 -0.45 -17.56
N TRP A 245 -16.77 0.01 -18.30
CA TRP A 245 -16.87 1.17 -19.17
C TRP A 245 -17.81 0.95 -20.34
N LEU A 246 -17.65 -0.15 -21.08
CA LEU A 246 -18.42 -0.45 -22.29
C LEU A 246 -19.85 -0.90 -21.99
N GLY A 247 -20.05 -1.66 -20.90
CA GLY A 247 -21.34 -2.20 -20.51
C GLY A 247 -22.12 -1.33 -19.53
N HIS A 248 -21.57 -0.16 -19.11
CA HIS A 248 -22.12 0.67 -18.03
C HIS A 248 -22.48 -0.15 -16.78
N TRP A 249 -21.62 -1.12 -16.43
CA TRP A 249 -21.92 -2.06 -15.35
C TRP A 249 -21.88 -1.34 -14.00
N ARG A 250 -23.07 -1.14 -13.43
CA ARG A 250 -23.27 -0.36 -12.19
C ARG A 250 -22.36 -0.75 -11.03
N HIS A 251 -22.04 -2.03 -10.87
CA HIS A 251 -21.23 -2.55 -9.76
C HIS A 251 -19.79 -2.92 -10.17
N GLY A 252 -19.35 -2.48 -11.35
CA GLY A 252 -18.04 -2.84 -11.88
C GLY A 252 -16.88 -2.31 -11.03
N THR A 253 -17.00 -1.10 -10.48
CA THR A 253 -16.00 -0.51 -9.57
C THR A 253 -15.84 -1.33 -8.29
N PHE A 254 -16.94 -1.79 -7.68
CA PHE A 254 -16.90 -2.69 -6.53
C PHE A 254 -16.05 -3.94 -6.81
N TRP A 255 -16.29 -4.61 -7.93
CA TRP A 255 -15.54 -5.82 -8.28
C TRP A 255 -14.07 -5.54 -8.63
N LEU A 256 -13.78 -4.40 -9.24
CA LEU A 256 -12.40 -3.95 -9.47
C LEU A 256 -11.66 -3.77 -8.13
N GLU A 257 -12.27 -3.09 -7.16
CA GLU A 257 -11.69 -2.92 -5.83
C GLU A 257 -11.52 -4.27 -5.11
N VAL A 258 -12.51 -5.17 -5.18
CA VAL A 258 -12.42 -6.53 -4.62
C VAL A 258 -11.23 -7.29 -5.20
N VAL A 259 -11.02 -7.23 -6.53
CA VAL A 259 -9.87 -7.89 -7.18
C VAL A 259 -8.55 -7.34 -6.67
N VAL A 260 -8.39 -6.02 -6.59
CA VAL A 260 -7.13 -5.40 -6.15
C VAL A 260 -6.87 -5.69 -4.66
N ILE A 261 -7.90 -5.63 -3.81
CA ILE A 261 -7.79 -5.94 -2.38
C ILE A 261 -7.47 -7.44 -2.17
N ALA A 262 -8.09 -8.33 -2.94
CA ALA A 262 -7.79 -9.75 -2.90
C ALA A 262 -6.35 -10.04 -3.37
N ALA A 263 -5.90 -9.40 -4.45
CA ALA A 263 -4.53 -9.52 -4.94
C ALA A 263 -3.51 -9.04 -3.90
N PHE A 264 -3.80 -7.93 -3.20
CA PHE A 264 -3.00 -7.46 -2.08
C PHE A 264 -2.91 -8.49 -0.95
N ALA A 265 -4.04 -9.08 -0.52
CA ALA A 265 -4.05 -10.10 0.52
C ALA A 265 -3.28 -11.37 0.09
N VAL A 266 -3.47 -11.83 -1.14
CA VAL A 266 -2.74 -12.98 -1.71
C VAL A 266 -1.24 -12.69 -1.76
N PHE A 267 -0.85 -11.49 -2.22
CA PHE A 267 0.56 -11.07 -2.27
C PHE A 267 1.21 -11.17 -0.88
N TRP A 268 0.58 -10.60 0.15
CA TRP A 268 1.14 -10.63 1.51
C TRP A 268 1.13 -12.03 2.12
N ALA A 269 0.11 -12.85 1.85
CA ALA A 269 0.11 -14.25 2.28
C ALA A 269 1.27 -15.04 1.63
N VAL A 270 1.49 -14.85 0.34
CA VAL A 270 2.58 -15.49 -0.42
C VAL A 270 3.94 -15.03 0.11
N GLN A 271 4.13 -13.73 0.32
CA GLN A 271 5.40 -13.19 0.84
C GLN A 271 5.65 -13.61 2.29
N THR A 272 4.60 -13.76 3.09
CA THR A 272 4.70 -14.30 4.45
C THR A 272 5.16 -15.76 4.44
N ALA A 273 4.57 -16.57 3.56
CA ALA A 273 4.94 -17.98 3.42
C ALA A 273 6.38 -18.14 2.88
N GLU A 274 6.78 -17.29 1.92
CA GLU A 274 8.16 -17.24 1.43
C GLU A 274 9.15 -16.96 2.54
N LEU A 275 8.96 -15.85 3.24
CA LEU A 275 9.94 -15.31 4.18
C LEU A 275 9.73 -15.84 5.59
N TRP A 276 9.00 -16.96 5.73
CA TRP A 276 8.73 -17.54 7.04
C TRP A 276 10.01 -18.01 7.71
N GLY A 277 10.93 -18.63 6.96
CA GLY A 277 12.17 -19.20 7.49
C GLY A 277 13.40 -18.30 7.44
N GLU A 278 13.28 -17.08 6.89
CA GLU A 278 14.44 -16.19 6.69
C GLU A 278 14.78 -15.41 7.96
N ASP A 279 16.05 -15.41 8.38
CA ASP A 279 16.48 -14.92 9.70
C ASP A 279 16.15 -13.43 9.95
N GLU A 280 16.23 -12.61 8.89
CA GLU A 280 15.94 -11.17 8.95
C GLU A 280 14.50 -10.83 8.54
N GLY A 281 13.71 -11.83 8.12
CA GLY A 281 12.39 -11.63 7.53
C GLY A 281 12.44 -10.93 6.16
N LEU A 282 13.63 -10.85 5.55
CA LEU A 282 13.93 -10.34 4.21
C LEU A 282 14.63 -11.44 3.39
N ARG A 283 14.62 -11.31 2.06
CA ARG A 283 15.37 -12.22 1.19
C ARG A 283 16.87 -12.11 1.45
N PRO A 284 17.60 -13.23 1.38
CA PRO A 284 19.05 -13.20 1.32
C PRO A 284 19.52 -12.36 0.13
N ASP A 285 20.60 -11.61 0.33
CA ASP A 285 21.26 -10.83 -0.73
C ASP A 285 22.67 -11.39 -1.03
N PRO A 286 22.76 -12.61 -1.58
CA PRO A 286 24.05 -13.14 -2.01
C PRO A 286 24.64 -12.20 -3.06
N GLU A 287 25.91 -11.86 -2.91
CA GLU A 287 26.66 -11.02 -3.87
C GLU A 287 26.16 -9.57 -4.02
N GLY A 288 25.23 -9.10 -3.17
CA GLY A 288 24.74 -7.72 -3.21
C GLY A 288 23.85 -7.39 -4.41
N VAL A 289 23.15 -8.39 -4.97
CA VAL A 289 22.31 -8.28 -6.18
C VAL A 289 21.02 -7.46 -5.97
N LEU A 290 20.61 -7.25 -4.71
CA LEU A 290 19.44 -6.44 -4.34
C LEU A 290 19.78 -4.96 -4.14
N ALA A 291 21.06 -4.62 -3.94
CA ALA A 291 21.52 -3.25 -3.93
C ALA A 291 21.45 -2.63 -5.34
N PRO A 292 21.22 -1.31 -5.48
CA PRO A 292 21.39 -0.63 -6.75
C PRO A 292 22.85 -0.82 -7.19
N GLN A 293 23.10 -1.59 -8.25
CA GLN A 293 24.45 -1.80 -8.75
C GLN A 293 25.09 -0.43 -9.00
N SER A 294 26.08 -0.05 -8.20
CA SER A 294 26.98 1.04 -8.60
C SER A 294 27.61 0.55 -9.88
N LYS A 295 27.37 1.25 -11.00
CA LYS A 295 28.05 0.94 -12.25
C LYS A 295 29.53 0.73 -11.95
N ALA A 296 30.00 -0.51 -12.10
CA ALA A 296 31.40 -0.83 -12.16
C ALA A 296 31.96 -0.03 -13.34
N GLY A 297 32.74 0.99 -13.03
CA GLY A 297 33.19 1.98 -14.00
C GLY A 297 34.22 2.94 -13.42
N GLU A 298 35.01 2.50 -12.44
CA GLU A 298 36.36 3.05 -12.29
C GLU A 298 37.26 2.19 -13.15
N VAL A 299 37.39 2.65 -14.40
CA VAL A 299 38.48 2.30 -15.30
C VAL A 299 39.78 2.46 -14.51
N GLY A 300 40.52 1.36 -14.38
CA GLY A 300 41.89 1.40 -13.90
C GLY A 300 42.66 2.42 -14.73
N THR A 301 43.10 3.49 -14.08
CA THR A 301 44.19 4.31 -14.59
C THR A 301 45.45 3.79 -13.93
N GLN A 302 46.16 2.98 -14.71
CA GLN A 302 47.62 2.87 -14.60
C GLN A 302 48.25 4.22 -14.95
#